data_AF-A0A2G1YYG9-F1
#
_entry.id   AF-A0A2G1YYG9-F1
#
_cell.length_a   1.000
_cell.length_b   1.000
_cell.length_c   1.000
_cell.angle_alpha   90.00
_cell.angle_beta   90.00
_cell.angle_gamma   90.00
#
_symmetry.space_group_name_H-M   'P 1'
#
loop_
_entity.id
_entity.type
_entity.pdbx_description
1 polymer ?
#
loop_
_entity_poly.entity_id
_entity_poly.type
_entity_poly.pdbx_seq_one_letter_code
_entity_poly.pdbx_strand_id
1 'polypeptide(L)'
;MAPIDASNLLKPRNDLPWSLSPPPKPYWSRPFVIDNQPARAFAERLVTDERLDRALLRDQVEGELSALSAAKKRFWMAEYCFLEKFMSFDQLAVYAPGFISLSRVMPRKQVICRRMVIKRYLDTADLPSSRFVSRLRNRFTRSSILLYPAEKIFIAADKFVQFATRSADQSKRANRRRVIMLLRSLHMMTDQEICEQFRRPSDYHNELKLLSELARHYKIDISDVFTISAVEISQFWRPDIGSDDPLL
;
A
#
# COMPACT_ATOMS: atom_id res chain seq x y z
N MET A 1 10.26 -9.90 36.35
CA MET A 1 10.93 -9.13 35.28
C MET A 1 9.88 -8.29 34.59
N ALA A 2 10.11 -6.98 34.41
CA ALA A 2 9.17 -6.14 33.66
C ALA A 2 9.13 -6.63 32.19
N PRO A 3 7.95 -6.68 31.55
CA PRO A 3 7.86 -7.08 30.15
C PRO A 3 8.66 -6.10 29.29
N ILE A 4 9.56 -6.63 28.46
CA ILE A 4 10.34 -5.85 27.51
C ILE A 4 9.44 -5.62 26.28
N ASP A 5 9.18 -4.35 25.97
CA ASP A 5 8.36 -3.94 24.81
C ASP A 5 8.96 -4.47 23.51
N ALA A 6 8.12 -5.06 22.64
CA ALA A 6 8.54 -5.52 21.33
C ALA A 6 9.05 -4.38 20.43
N SER A 7 8.79 -3.10 20.73
CA SER A 7 9.41 -1.99 20.00
C SER A 7 10.95 -2.00 20.05
N ASN A 8 11.55 -2.64 21.07
CA ASN A 8 13.01 -2.75 21.22
C ASN A 8 13.66 -3.65 20.16
N LEU A 9 12.85 -4.48 19.50
CA LEU A 9 13.23 -5.33 18.38
C LEU A 9 13.42 -4.55 17.07
N LEU A 10 12.87 -3.35 16.97
CA LEU A 10 12.75 -2.58 15.73
C LEU A 10 13.94 -1.63 15.46
N LYS A 11 15.15 -2.05 15.80
CA LYS A 11 16.34 -1.27 15.46
C LYS A 11 16.64 -1.41 13.96
N PRO A 12 16.86 -0.30 13.23
CA PRO A 12 17.27 -0.38 11.83
C PRO A 12 18.57 -1.17 11.72
N ARG A 13 18.69 -1.97 10.66
CA ARG A 13 19.94 -2.67 10.36
C ARG A 13 20.89 -1.69 9.68
N ASN A 14 22.15 -1.74 10.06
CA ASN A 14 23.19 -0.93 9.45
C ASN A 14 23.60 -1.52 8.10
N ASP A 15 24.12 -0.68 7.21
CA ASP A 15 24.85 -1.09 6.00
C ASP A 15 24.08 -1.98 5.00
N LEU A 16 22.75 -1.84 4.95
CA LEU A 16 21.92 -2.57 3.98
C LEU A 16 22.27 -2.17 2.53
N PRO A 17 22.41 -3.13 1.60
CA PRO A 17 22.81 -2.88 0.22
C PRO A 17 21.61 -2.40 -0.62
N TRP A 18 21.15 -1.17 -0.36
CA TRP A 18 20.00 -0.60 -1.05
C TRP A 18 20.27 -0.47 -2.55
N SER A 19 19.47 -1.16 -3.36
CA SER A 19 19.39 -0.89 -4.79
C SER A 19 18.37 0.22 -5.03
N LEU A 20 18.80 1.33 -5.62
CA LEU A 20 17.89 2.40 -6.07
C LEU A 20 17.18 2.07 -7.39
N SER A 21 17.46 0.90 -7.98
CA SER A 21 17.01 0.54 -9.32
C SER A 21 15.50 0.23 -9.42
N PRO A 22 14.85 -0.49 -8.50
CA PRO A 22 13.43 -0.76 -8.67
C PRO A 22 12.60 0.46 -8.21
N PRO A 23 11.51 0.79 -8.94
CA PRO A 23 10.58 1.83 -8.49
C PRO A 23 9.92 1.43 -7.16
N PRO A 24 9.35 2.40 -6.41
CA PRO A 24 8.59 2.10 -5.20
C PRO A 24 7.52 1.04 -5.46
N LYS A 25 7.21 0.24 -4.44
CA LYS A 25 6.14 -0.75 -4.56
C LYS A 25 4.79 -0.08 -4.80
N PRO A 26 3.90 -0.65 -5.64
CA PRO A 26 2.54 -0.13 -5.79
C PRO A 26 1.79 -0.13 -4.46
N TYR A 27 0.92 0.85 -4.24
CA TYR A 27 0.14 0.96 -2.99
C TYR A 27 -0.61 -0.35 -2.62
N TRP A 28 -1.20 -1.01 -3.62
CA TRP A 28 -1.97 -2.24 -3.44
C TRP A 28 -1.12 -3.53 -3.34
N SER A 29 0.22 -3.44 -3.35
CA SER A 29 1.07 -4.62 -3.19
C SER A 29 1.40 -4.94 -1.72
N ARG A 30 0.79 -4.23 -0.77
CA ARG A 30 0.90 -4.56 0.67
C ARG A 30 0.14 -5.88 0.94
N PRO A 31 0.57 -6.69 1.91
CA PRO A 31 -0.12 -7.95 2.23
C PRO A 31 -1.49 -7.72 2.90
N PHE A 32 -1.65 -6.61 3.62
CA PHE A 32 -2.90 -6.20 4.28
C PHE A 32 -2.85 -4.73 4.73
N VAL A 33 -3.95 -4.24 5.31
CA VAL A 33 -4.07 -2.94 5.97
C VAL A 33 -4.59 -3.08 7.39
N ILE A 34 -4.01 -2.29 8.29
CA ILE A 34 -4.51 -2.07 9.65
C ILE A 34 -5.16 -0.67 9.68
N ASP A 35 -6.47 -0.61 9.93
CA ASP A 35 -7.24 0.64 9.95
C ASP A 35 -7.61 1.03 11.38
N ASN A 36 -6.63 1.57 12.11
CA ASN A 36 -6.79 2.09 13.47
C ASN A 36 -6.28 3.54 13.58
N GLN A 37 -6.51 4.18 14.73
CA GLN A 37 -6.08 5.57 14.95
C GLN A 37 -4.56 5.76 14.81
N PRO A 38 -3.68 4.95 15.42
CA PRO A 38 -2.24 5.09 15.23
C PRO A 38 -1.79 5.05 13.76
N ALA A 39 -2.29 4.08 12.98
CA ALA A 39 -1.93 3.94 11.57
C ALA A 39 -2.42 5.14 10.73
N ARG A 40 -3.61 5.67 11.02
CA ARG A 40 -4.12 6.88 10.35
C ARG A 40 -3.29 8.12 10.71
N ALA A 41 -3.00 8.31 12.00
CA ALA A 41 -2.19 9.44 12.46
C ALA A 41 -0.77 9.39 11.88
N PHE A 42 -0.19 8.19 11.75
CA PHE A 42 1.10 8.00 11.08
C PHE A 42 1.04 8.39 9.60
N ALA A 43 0.02 7.93 8.87
CA ALA A 43 -0.17 8.30 7.47
C ALA A 43 -0.38 9.82 7.28
N GLU A 44 -1.13 10.47 8.17
CA GLU A 44 -1.33 11.93 8.16
C GLU A 44 -0.03 12.70 8.43
N ARG A 45 0.83 12.21 9.34
CA ARG A 45 2.16 12.78 9.56
C ARG A 45 3.04 12.67 8.31
N LEU A 46 3.09 11.51 7.67
CA LEU A 46 3.86 11.35 6.42
C LEU A 46 3.41 12.35 5.34
N VAL A 47 2.09 12.52 5.15
CA VAL A 47 1.57 13.50 4.19
C VAL A 47 1.95 14.94 4.59
N THR A 48 1.98 15.23 5.88
CA THR A 48 2.37 16.55 6.40
C THR A 48 3.86 16.82 6.20
N ASP A 49 4.71 15.83 6.47
CA ASP A 49 6.15 15.91 6.28
C ASP A 49 6.52 16.11 4.81
N GLU A 50 5.80 15.46 3.90
CA GLU A 50 5.96 15.58 2.44
C GLU A 50 5.24 16.80 1.82
N ARG A 51 4.62 17.68 2.63
CA ARG A 51 3.67 18.69 2.13
C ARG A 51 4.26 19.63 1.07
N LEU A 52 5.49 20.10 1.27
CA LEU A 52 6.14 21.05 0.35
C LEU A 52 6.44 20.39 -0.99
N ASP A 53 7.06 19.21 -0.98
CA ASP A 53 7.41 18.46 -2.19
C ASP A 53 6.16 18.05 -2.98
N ARG A 54 5.11 17.63 -2.27
CA ARG A 54 3.79 17.35 -2.87
C ARG A 54 3.16 18.57 -3.52
N ALA A 55 3.27 19.74 -2.89
CA ALA A 55 2.75 20.98 -3.45
C ALA A 55 3.47 21.33 -4.77
N LEU A 56 4.80 21.27 -4.76
CA LEU A 56 5.62 21.49 -5.97
C LEU A 56 5.26 20.53 -7.10
N LEU A 57 5.14 19.24 -6.79
CA LEU A 57 4.76 18.23 -7.80
C LEU A 57 3.32 18.46 -8.31
N ARG A 58 2.39 18.86 -7.43
CA ARG A 58 1.02 19.19 -7.83
C ARG A 58 0.98 20.39 -8.78
N ASP A 59 1.75 21.43 -8.50
CA ASP A 59 1.82 22.63 -9.34
C ASP A 59 2.38 22.29 -10.72
N GLN A 60 3.40 21.43 -10.79
CA GLN A 60 3.93 20.90 -12.06
C GLN A 60 2.88 20.13 -12.85
N VAL A 61 2.17 19.19 -12.20
CA VAL A 61 1.09 18.43 -12.84
C VAL A 61 -0.03 19.35 -13.31
N GLU A 62 -0.40 20.34 -12.52
CA GLU A 62 -1.42 21.32 -12.90
C GLU A 62 -0.98 22.14 -14.12
N GLY A 63 0.29 22.56 -14.16
CA GLY A 63 0.90 23.24 -15.30
C GLY A 63 0.83 22.39 -16.58
N GLU A 64 1.20 21.11 -16.50
CA GLU A 64 1.14 20.18 -17.64
C GLU A 64 -0.29 19.91 -18.15
N LEU A 65 -1.28 19.98 -17.25
CA LEU A 65 -2.70 19.83 -17.58
C LEU A 65 -3.36 21.13 -18.06
N SER A 66 -2.68 22.27 -17.99
CA SER A 66 -3.21 23.58 -18.39
C SER A 66 -3.56 23.65 -19.89
N ALA A 67 -2.88 22.86 -20.72
CA ALA A 67 -3.15 22.75 -22.15
C ALA A 67 -4.48 22.05 -22.49
N LEU A 68 -5.14 21.40 -21.51
CA LEU A 68 -6.42 20.73 -21.69
C LEU A 68 -7.59 21.70 -21.52
N SER A 69 -8.73 21.40 -22.14
CA SER A 69 -9.98 22.13 -21.87
C SER A 69 -10.31 22.16 -20.37
N ALA A 70 -10.94 23.23 -19.89
CA ALA A 70 -11.25 23.41 -18.47
C ALA A 70 -12.03 22.24 -17.83
N ALA A 71 -12.94 21.60 -18.58
CA ALA A 71 -13.64 20.41 -18.11
C ALA A 71 -12.72 19.19 -17.96
N LYS A 72 -11.80 18.98 -18.90
CA LYS A 72 -10.83 17.87 -18.89
C LYS A 72 -9.75 18.10 -17.82
N LYS A 73 -9.24 19.33 -17.67
CA LYS A 73 -8.32 19.73 -16.59
C LYS A 73 -8.91 19.43 -15.21
N ARG A 74 -10.13 19.91 -14.92
CA ARG A 74 -10.81 19.67 -13.63
C ARG A 74 -10.99 18.19 -13.33
N PHE A 75 -11.38 17.41 -14.34
CA PHE A 75 -11.53 15.96 -14.19
C PHE A 75 -10.21 15.30 -13.79
N TRP A 76 -9.13 15.53 -14.54
CA TRP A 76 -7.84 14.91 -14.27
C TRP A 76 -7.21 15.41 -12.98
N MET A 77 -7.30 16.69 -12.65
CA MET A 77 -6.84 17.17 -11.33
C MET A 77 -7.56 16.47 -10.18
N ALA A 78 -8.87 16.22 -10.31
CA ALA A 78 -9.61 15.48 -9.28
C ALA A 78 -9.18 14.01 -9.17
N GLU A 79 -8.69 13.39 -10.25
CA GLU A 79 -8.10 12.05 -10.22
C GLU A 79 -6.69 12.06 -9.62
N TYR A 80 -5.86 13.05 -9.95
CA TYR A 80 -4.53 13.22 -9.35
C TYR A 80 -4.62 13.44 -7.83
N CYS A 81 -5.44 14.40 -7.38
CA CYS A 81 -5.67 14.67 -5.95
C CYS A 81 -6.30 13.48 -5.21
N PHE A 82 -6.92 12.54 -5.93
CA PHE A 82 -7.38 11.30 -5.33
C PHE A 82 -6.20 10.34 -5.08
N LEU A 83 -5.30 10.17 -6.06
CA LEU A 83 -4.08 9.36 -5.92
C LEU A 83 -3.16 9.88 -4.82
N GLU A 84 -3.05 11.19 -4.72
CA GLU A 84 -2.25 11.88 -3.72
C GLU A 84 -2.60 11.50 -2.27
N LYS A 85 -3.86 11.13 -2.00
CA LYS A 85 -4.33 10.79 -0.64
C LYS A 85 -3.79 9.46 -0.10
N PHE A 86 -3.21 8.61 -0.94
CA PHE A 86 -2.81 7.27 -0.52
C PHE A 86 -1.41 6.84 -0.98
N MET A 87 -0.76 7.60 -1.85
CA MET A 87 0.62 7.36 -2.24
C MET A 87 1.59 8.21 -1.43
N SER A 88 2.82 7.72 -1.19
CA SER A 88 3.93 8.57 -0.74
C SER A 88 4.39 9.53 -1.84
N PHE A 89 5.15 10.56 -1.49
CA PHE A 89 5.75 11.47 -2.47
C PHE A 89 6.58 10.71 -3.50
N ASP A 90 7.41 9.76 -3.05
CA ASP A 90 8.24 8.90 -3.88
C ASP A 90 7.43 8.12 -4.93
N GLN A 91 6.28 7.57 -4.54
CA GLN A 91 5.37 6.90 -5.45
C GLN A 91 4.74 7.87 -6.45
N LEU A 92 4.33 9.06 -5.99
CA LEU A 92 3.75 10.10 -6.84
C LEU A 92 4.74 10.60 -7.88
N ALA A 93 5.98 10.86 -7.49
CA ALA A 93 7.03 11.35 -8.38
C ALA A 93 7.29 10.38 -9.54
N VAL A 94 7.33 9.07 -9.26
CA VAL A 94 7.47 8.02 -10.29
C VAL A 94 6.22 7.90 -11.16
N TYR A 95 5.04 8.11 -10.58
CA TYR A 95 3.77 7.92 -11.27
C TYR A 95 3.34 9.13 -12.13
N ALA A 96 3.69 10.35 -11.73
CA ALA A 96 3.21 11.59 -12.33
C ALA A 96 3.46 11.70 -13.85
N PRO A 97 4.61 11.30 -14.42
CA PRO A 97 4.82 11.34 -15.87
C PRO A 97 3.81 10.47 -16.63
N GLY A 98 3.60 9.22 -16.17
CA GLY A 98 2.63 8.30 -16.77
C GLY A 98 1.19 8.80 -16.64
N PHE A 99 0.87 9.46 -15.52
CA PHE A 99 -0.42 10.11 -15.33
C PHE A 99 -0.68 11.24 -16.34
N ILE A 100 0.32 12.09 -16.57
CA ILE A 100 0.22 13.19 -17.55
C ILE A 100 0.00 12.61 -18.95
N SER A 101 0.76 11.59 -19.36
CA SER A 101 0.57 10.91 -20.64
C SER A 101 -0.84 10.32 -20.76
N LEU A 102 -1.30 9.62 -19.71
CA LEU A 102 -2.65 9.06 -19.65
C LEU A 102 -3.73 10.13 -19.81
N SER A 103 -3.54 11.30 -19.18
CA SER A 103 -4.50 12.40 -19.24
C SER A 103 -4.71 12.94 -20.66
N ARG A 104 -3.67 12.86 -21.50
CA ARG A 104 -3.70 13.32 -22.88
C ARG A 104 -4.48 12.33 -23.76
N VAL A 105 -4.19 11.03 -23.62
CA VAL A 105 -4.69 9.98 -24.52
C VAL A 105 -6.03 9.37 -24.09
N MET A 106 -6.34 9.31 -22.79
CA MET A 106 -7.52 8.60 -22.30
C MET A 106 -8.74 9.53 -22.20
N PRO A 107 -9.88 9.22 -22.86
CA PRO A 107 -11.12 9.97 -22.67
C PRO A 107 -11.77 9.66 -21.31
N ARG A 108 -12.48 10.65 -20.73
CA ARG A 108 -13.25 10.48 -19.49
C ARG A 108 -14.22 9.29 -19.54
N LYS A 109 -14.89 9.07 -20.68
CA LYS A 109 -15.81 7.94 -20.87
C LYS A 109 -15.10 6.60 -20.69
N GLN A 110 -13.87 6.46 -21.18
CA GLN A 110 -13.09 5.24 -21.04
C GLN A 110 -12.72 4.95 -19.59
N VAL A 111 -12.35 5.98 -18.80
CA VAL A 111 -12.13 5.85 -17.36
C VAL A 111 -13.38 5.28 -16.66
N ILE A 112 -14.54 5.84 -16.95
CA ILE A 112 -15.81 5.40 -16.35
C ILE A 112 -16.14 3.96 -16.76
N CYS A 113 -16.04 3.64 -18.05
CA CYS A 113 -16.28 2.29 -18.56
C CYS A 113 -15.36 1.25 -17.90
N ARG A 114 -14.05 1.52 -17.81
CA ARG A 114 -13.10 0.62 -17.15
C ARG A 114 -13.42 0.43 -15.67
N ARG A 115 -13.82 1.50 -14.96
CA ARG A 115 -14.27 1.40 -13.56
C ARG A 115 -15.48 0.50 -13.41
N MET A 116 -16.46 0.58 -14.33
CA MET A 116 -17.63 -0.31 -14.30
C MET A 116 -17.24 -1.78 -14.50
N VAL A 117 -16.31 -2.06 -15.42
CA VAL A 117 -15.80 -3.43 -15.66
C VAL A 117 -15.16 -3.97 -14.39
N ILE A 118 -14.23 -3.23 -13.78
CA ILE A 118 -13.57 -3.65 -12.53
C ILE A 118 -14.57 -3.77 -11.39
N LYS A 119 -15.53 -2.84 -11.29
CA LYS A 119 -16.58 -2.93 -10.27
C LYS A 119 -17.34 -4.25 -10.40
N ARG A 120 -17.82 -4.59 -11.60
CA ARG A 120 -18.55 -5.85 -11.88
C ARG A 120 -17.69 -7.07 -11.60
N TYR A 121 -16.43 -7.05 -11.99
CA TYR A 121 -15.48 -8.13 -11.67
C TYR A 121 -15.33 -8.32 -10.15
N LEU A 122 -15.24 -7.25 -9.39
CA LEU A 122 -15.19 -7.33 -7.93
C LEU A 122 -16.55 -7.65 -7.28
N ASP A 123 -17.67 -7.52 -8.00
CA ASP A 123 -18.98 -8.00 -7.53
C ASP A 123 -19.08 -9.53 -7.62
N THR A 124 -18.30 -10.18 -8.49
CA THR A 124 -18.26 -11.66 -8.59
C THR A 124 -17.30 -12.30 -7.60
N ALA A 125 -16.44 -11.50 -6.93
CA ALA A 125 -15.57 -11.98 -5.87
C ALA A 125 -16.33 -12.09 -4.55
N ASP A 126 -16.13 -13.20 -3.82
CA ASP A 126 -16.73 -13.43 -2.50
C ASP A 126 -16.00 -12.62 -1.40
N LEU A 127 -16.13 -11.30 -1.49
CA LEU A 127 -15.51 -10.36 -0.55
C LEU A 127 -16.38 -10.18 0.70
N PRO A 128 -15.79 -10.17 1.92
CA PRO A 128 -16.54 -9.98 3.15
C PRO A 128 -17.36 -8.68 3.16
N SER A 129 -18.64 -8.78 3.52
CA SER A 129 -19.56 -7.64 3.58
C SER A 129 -19.29 -6.78 4.81
N SER A 130 -18.37 -5.82 4.69
CA SER A 130 -18.10 -4.82 5.73
C SER A 130 -17.91 -3.42 5.16
N ARG A 131 -18.22 -2.39 5.95
CA ARG A 131 -17.99 -0.98 5.55
C ARG A 131 -16.51 -0.70 5.25
N PHE A 132 -15.61 -1.39 5.94
CA PHE A 132 -14.17 -1.29 5.68
C PHE A 132 -13.82 -1.82 4.29
N VAL A 133 -14.22 -3.05 3.96
CA VAL A 133 -13.97 -3.68 2.66
C VAL A 133 -14.62 -2.88 1.53
N SER A 134 -15.86 -2.39 1.71
CA SER A 134 -16.51 -1.52 0.72
C SER A 134 -15.73 -0.23 0.44
N ARG A 135 -15.11 0.38 1.46
CA ARG A 135 -14.24 1.56 1.28
C ARG A 135 -12.97 1.19 0.49
N LEU A 136 -12.33 0.07 0.81
CA LEU A 136 -11.15 -0.42 0.06
C LEU A 136 -11.50 -0.70 -1.40
N ARG A 137 -12.61 -1.40 -1.64
CA ARG A 137 -13.10 -1.74 -2.98
C ARG A 137 -13.35 -0.50 -3.84
N ASN A 138 -13.98 0.53 -3.27
CA ASN A 138 -14.21 1.79 -3.97
C ASN A 138 -12.88 2.50 -4.30
N ARG A 139 -11.92 2.50 -3.37
CA ARG A 139 -10.59 3.09 -3.60
C ARG A 139 -9.81 2.34 -4.69
N PHE A 140 -9.83 1.02 -4.66
CA PHE A 140 -9.18 0.18 -5.67
C PHE A 140 -9.84 0.36 -7.03
N THR A 141 -11.16 0.32 -7.13
CA THR A 141 -11.88 0.53 -8.39
C THR A 141 -11.51 1.88 -9.02
N ARG A 142 -11.41 2.93 -8.20
CA ARG A 142 -11.08 4.27 -8.69
C ARG A 142 -9.63 4.40 -9.15
N SER A 143 -8.69 3.82 -8.41
CA SER A 143 -7.25 3.92 -8.66
C SER A 143 -6.73 2.91 -9.69
N SER A 144 -7.24 1.69 -9.72
CA SER A 144 -6.73 0.61 -10.56
C SER A 144 -6.62 0.98 -12.04
N ILE A 145 -7.64 1.65 -12.58
CA ILE A 145 -7.66 2.09 -13.99
C ILE A 145 -6.58 3.13 -14.32
N LEU A 146 -6.07 3.83 -13.29
CA LEU A 146 -5.03 4.83 -13.39
C LEU A 146 -3.65 4.19 -13.20
N LEU A 147 -3.55 3.18 -12.33
CA LEU A 147 -2.30 2.59 -11.88
C LEU A 147 -1.84 1.38 -12.69
N TYR A 148 -2.77 0.66 -13.31
CA TYR A 148 -2.47 -0.58 -14.01
C TYR A 148 -2.85 -0.47 -15.49
N PRO A 149 -1.99 -0.99 -16.39
CA PRO A 149 -2.34 -1.13 -17.79
C PRO A 149 -3.48 -2.16 -17.93
N ALA A 150 -4.21 -2.09 -19.05
CA ALA A 150 -5.45 -2.85 -19.22
C ALA A 150 -5.22 -4.36 -19.15
N GLU A 151 -4.07 -4.82 -19.63
CA GLU A 151 -3.66 -6.21 -19.72
C GLU A 151 -3.35 -6.79 -18.33
N LYS A 152 -2.98 -5.95 -17.35
CA LYS A 152 -2.60 -6.36 -15.99
C LYS A 152 -3.67 -6.06 -14.94
N ILE A 153 -4.78 -5.43 -15.32
CA ILE A 153 -5.76 -4.91 -14.35
C ILE A 153 -6.50 -6.01 -13.60
N PHE A 154 -6.78 -7.15 -14.25
CA PHE A 154 -7.43 -8.30 -13.60
C PHE A 154 -6.49 -9.01 -12.64
N ILE A 155 -5.22 -9.19 -13.02
CA ILE A 155 -4.16 -9.70 -12.11
C ILE A 155 -4.04 -8.80 -10.88
N ALA A 156 -4.09 -7.47 -11.07
CA ALA A 156 -4.11 -6.53 -9.95
C ALA A 156 -5.38 -6.64 -9.10
N ALA A 157 -6.53 -6.92 -9.72
CA ALA A 157 -7.80 -7.13 -9.02
C ALA A 157 -7.79 -8.41 -8.19
N ASP A 158 -7.24 -9.51 -8.70
CA ASP A 158 -7.05 -10.76 -7.94
C ASP A 158 -6.18 -10.54 -6.71
N LYS A 159 -5.04 -9.87 -6.88
CA LYS A 159 -4.16 -9.47 -5.77
C LYS A 159 -4.90 -8.58 -4.77
N PHE A 160 -5.74 -7.66 -5.24
CA PHE A 160 -6.56 -6.83 -4.38
C PHE A 160 -7.61 -7.64 -3.60
N VAL A 161 -8.24 -8.65 -4.22
CA VAL A 161 -9.22 -9.50 -3.53
C VAL A 161 -8.55 -10.22 -2.35
N GLN A 162 -7.39 -10.83 -2.57
CA GLN A 162 -6.62 -11.48 -1.50
C GLN A 162 -6.24 -10.49 -0.38
N PHE A 163 -5.73 -9.32 -0.76
CA PHE A 163 -5.41 -8.24 0.16
C PHE A 163 -6.63 -7.79 0.98
N ALA A 164 -7.79 -7.62 0.35
CA ALA A 164 -9.01 -7.16 0.99
C ALA A 164 -9.56 -8.20 1.97
N THR A 165 -9.55 -9.48 1.59
CA THR A 165 -9.94 -10.59 2.45
C THR A 165 -9.05 -10.69 3.69
N ARG A 166 -7.72 -10.63 3.51
CA ARG A 166 -6.75 -10.63 4.63
C ARG A 166 -6.89 -9.43 5.55
N SER A 167 -7.37 -8.31 5.02
CA SER A 167 -7.62 -7.07 5.76
C SER A 167 -9.03 -7.00 6.34
N ALA A 168 -9.95 -7.93 6.05
CA ALA A 168 -11.36 -7.73 6.35
C ALA A 168 -11.65 -7.63 7.85
N ASP A 169 -11.05 -8.51 8.66
CA ASP A 169 -11.21 -8.49 10.12
C ASP A 169 -10.34 -7.38 10.74
N GLN A 170 -10.96 -6.24 11.07
CA GLN A 170 -10.29 -5.10 11.72
C GLN A 170 -10.42 -5.14 13.26
N SER A 171 -10.78 -6.28 13.85
CA SER A 171 -10.84 -6.42 15.30
C SER A 171 -9.48 -6.19 15.97
N LYS A 172 -9.50 -5.78 17.25
CA LYS A 172 -8.29 -5.59 18.05
C LYS A 172 -7.41 -6.85 18.06
N ARG A 173 -8.03 -8.04 18.17
CA ARG A 173 -7.34 -9.33 18.17
C ARG A 173 -6.64 -9.61 16.84
N ALA A 174 -7.36 -9.47 15.72
CA ALA A 174 -6.79 -9.73 14.39
C ALA A 174 -5.66 -8.75 14.07
N ASN A 175 -5.86 -7.45 14.32
CA ASN A 175 -4.82 -6.45 14.11
C ASN A 175 -3.61 -6.67 15.01
N ARG A 176 -3.79 -7.01 16.29
CA ARG A 176 -2.67 -7.39 17.18
C ARG A 176 -1.89 -8.56 16.58
N ARG A 177 -2.57 -9.63 16.14
CA ARG A 177 -1.90 -10.78 15.51
C ARG A 177 -1.12 -10.35 14.27
N ARG A 178 -1.69 -9.53 13.38
CA ARG A 178 -0.98 -9.02 12.18
C ARG A 178 0.29 -8.25 12.54
N VAL A 179 0.27 -7.41 13.57
CA VAL A 179 1.46 -6.68 14.03
C VAL A 179 2.52 -7.65 14.54
N ILE A 180 2.15 -8.63 15.37
CA ILE A 180 3.07 -9.68 15.85
C ILE A 180 3.71 -10.42 14.66
N MET A 181 2.90 -10.81 13.67
CA MET A 181 3.39 -11.48 12.47
C MET A 181 4.38 -10.60 11.70
N LEU A 182 4.12 -9.30 11.51
CA LEU A 182 5.07 -8.38 10.84
C LEU A 182 6.37 -8.24 11.61
N LEU A 183 6.29 -8.02 12.92
CA LEU A 183 7.47 -7.91 13.79
C LEU A 183 8.34 -9.15 13.67
N ARG A 184 7.72 -10.34 13.76
CA ARG A 184 8.43 -11.61 13.67
C ARG A 184 9.01 -11.84 12.28
N SER A 185 8.25 -11.52 11.23
CA SER A 185 8.70 -11.65 9.84
C SER A 185 9.91 -10.79 9.56
N LEU A 186 9.88 -9.53 9.95
CA LEU A 186 11.00 -8.60 9.77
C LEU A 186 12.26 -9.09 10.50
N HIS A 187 12.08 -9.71 11.66
CA HIS A 187 13.16 -10.33 12.41
C HIS A 187 13.80 -11.52 11.70
N MET A 188 13.03 -12.24 10.88
CA MET A 188 13.49 -13.42 10.16
C MET A 188 14.00 -13.12 8.75
N MET A 189 13.67 -11.96 8.19
CA MET A 189 14.17 -11.54 6.88
C MET A 189 15.69 -11.37 6.89
N THR A 190 16.34 -11.85 5.84
CA THR A 190 17.72 -11.50 5.47
C THR A 190 17.81 -10.05 5.02
N ASP A 191 19.03 -9.51 4.93
CA ASP A 191 19.25 -8.14 4.45
C ASP A 191 18.80 -7.98 3.00
N GLN A 192 18.99 -9.01 2.18
CA GLN A 192 18.50 -9.05 0.80
C GLN A 192 16.96 -8.97 0.76
N GLU A 193 16.27 -9.78 1.57
CA GLU A 193 14.80 -9.76 1.63
C GLU A 193 14.26 -8.40 2.11
N ILE A 194 14.94 -7.73 3.05
CA ILE A 194 14.59 -6.36 3.47
C ILE A 194 14.73 -5.39 2.28
N CYS A 195 15.85 -5.44 1.56
CA CYS A 195 16.08 -4.61 0.39
C CYS A 195 15.03 -4.87 -0.71
N GLU A 196 14.70 -6.12 -1.00
CA GLU A 196 13.67 -6.48 -1.99
C GLU A 196 12.26 -6.07 -1.55
N GLN A 197 11.98 -6.20 -0.24
CA GLN A 197 10.68 -5.92 0.32
C GLN A 197 10.37 -4.43 0.34
N PHE A 198 11.30 -3.60 0.82
CA PHE A 198 11.08 -2.16 1.00
C PHE A 198 11.61 -1.33 -0.16
N ARG A 199 12.59 -1.83 -0.93
CA ARG A 199 13.24 -1.17 -2.09
C ARG A 199 13.99 0.12 -1.75
N ARG A 200 13.59 0.85 -0.72
CA ARG A 200 14.17 2.13 -0.31
C ARG A 200 14.38 2.19 1.19
N PRO A 201 15.42 2.93 1.64
CA PRO A 201 15.63 3.19 3.06
C PRO A 201 14.42 3.87 3.71
N SER A 202 13.83 4.88 3.06
CA SER A 202 12.69 5.64 3.59
C SER A 202 11.50 4.73 3.91
N ASP A 203 11.14 3.84 2.98
CA ASP A 203 10.05 2.87 3.15
C ASP A 203 10.31 1.92 4.32
N TYR A 204 11.53 1.41 4.47
CA TYR A 204 11.92 0.55 5.59
C TYR A 204 11.84 1.28 6.93
N HIS A 205 12.42 2.48 7.03
CA HIS A 205 12.40 3.26 8.27
C HIS A 205 10.97 3.67 8.65
N ASN A 206 10.12 4.00 7.67
CA ASN A 206 8.72 4.31 7.91
C ASN A 206 7.95 3.09 8.43
N GLU A 207 8.21 1.91 7.88
CA GLU A 207 7.61 0.66 8.38
C GLU A 207 8.04 0.38 9.83
N LEU A 208 9.34 0.53 10.15
CA LEU A 208 9.85 0.38 11.53
C LEU A 208 9.15 1.33 12.51
N LYS A 209 9.01 2.60 12.14
CA LYS A 209 8.33 3.61 12.97
C LYS A 209 6.86 3.24 13.19
N LEU A 210 6.13 2.90 12.13
CA LEU A 210 4.74 2.49 12.22
C LEU A 210 4.57 1.23 13.10
N LEU A 211 5.41 0.22 12.90
CA LEU A 211 5.40 -1.00 13.70
C LEU A 211 5.68 -0.72 15.18
N SER A 212 6.59 0.19 15.49
CA SER A 212 6.89 0.60 16.86
C SER A 212 5.69 1.25 17.55
N GLU A 213 4.96 2.11 16.84
CA GLU A 213 3.73 2.72 17.36
C GLU A 213 2.60 1.70 17.55
N LEU A 214 2.45 0.77 16.60
CA LEU A 214 1.45 -0.29 16.67
C LEU A 214 1.75 -1.30 17.78
N ALA A 215 3.02 -1.67 17.98
CA ALA A 215 3.46 -2.54 19.07
C ALA A 215 3.08 -1.95 20.43
N ARG A 216 3.39 -0.66 20.64
CA ARG A 216 3.01 0.09 21.85
C ARG A 216 1.49 0.17 22.02
N HIS A 217 0.75 0.48 20.95
CA HIS A 217 -0.71 0.57 21.00
C HIS A 217 -1.38 -0.75 21.40
N TYR A 218 -0.89 -1.87 20.88
CA TYR A 218 -1.43 -3.20 21.17
C TYR A 218 -0.82 -3.87 22.40
N LYS A 219 0.16 -3.23 23.08
CA LYS A 219 0.91 -3.78 24.20
C LYS A 219 1.45 -5.18 23.85
N ILE A 220 2.26 -5.22 22.80
CA ILE A 220 2.90 -6.45 22.33
C ILE A 220 4.23 -6.58 23.05
N ASP A 221 4.38 -7.69 23.77
CA ASP A 221 5.62 -8.03 24.45
C ASP A 221 6.53 -8.84 23.52
N ILE A 222 7.83 -8.87 23.81
CA ILE A 222 8.78 -9.70 23.06
C ILE A 222 8.34 -11.17 23.04
N SER A 223 7.81 -11.69 24.15
CA SER A 223 7.34 -13.08 24.23
C SER A 223 6.24 -13.39 23.21
N ASP A 224 5.30 -12.48 22.98
CA ASP A 224 4.27 -12.65 21.96
C ASP A 224 4.87 -12.86 20.56
N VAL A 225 5.95 -12.13 20.24
CA VAL A 225 6.62 -12.20 18.93
C VAL A 225 7.25 -13.57 18.70
N PHE A 226 7.90 -14.11 19.73
CA PHE A 226 8.61 -15.40 19.62
C PHE A 226 7.72 -16.63 19.81
N THR A 227 6.45 -16.48 20.19
CA THR A 227 5.48 -17.59 20.19
C THR A 227 5.06 -18.02 18.79
N ILE A 228 5.20 -17.15 17.79
CA ILE A 228 4.83 -17.42 16.40
C ILE A 228 5.88 -18.31 15.74
N SER A 229 5.42 -19.43 15.17
CA SER A 229 6.26 -20.38 14.43
C SER A 229 6.68 -19.87 13.04
N ALA A 230 7.79 -20.40 12.53
CA ALA A 230 8.24 -20.14 11.15
C ALA A 230 7.20 -20.59 10.09
N VAL A 231 6.45 -21.65 10.39
CA VAL A 231 5.37 -22.17 9.53
C VAL A 231 4.25 -21.15 9.39
N GLU A 232 3.79 -20.56 10.50
CA GLU A 232 2.76 -19.52 10.48
C GLU A 232 3.19 -18.27 9.69
N ILE A 233 4.48 -17.92 9.73
CA ILE A 233 5.02 -16.78 8.97
C ILE A 233 5.04 -17.06 7.48
N SER A 234 5.44 -18.26 7.08
CA SER A 234 5.47 -18.64 5.67
C SER A 234 4.07 -18.56 5.03
N GLN A 235 3.02 -18.89 5.78
CA GLN A 235 1.63 -18.79 5.33
C GLN A 235 1.11 -17.34 5.31
N PHE A 236 1.67 -16.46 6.14
CA PHE A 236 1.26 -15.06 6.25
C PHE A 236 1.62 -14.24 5.00
N TRP A 237 2.79 -14.51 4.41
CA TRP A 237 3.26 -13.82 3.20
C TRP A 237 2.87 -14.52 1.91
N ARG A 238 2.61 -15.83 1.94
CA ARG A 238 2.16 -16.55 0.75
C ARG A 238 0.80 -16.03 0.32
N PRO A 239 0.61 -15.58 -0.92
CA PRO A 239 -0.73 -15.51 -1.50
C PRO A 239 -1.34 -16.92 -1.43
N ASP A 240 -2.65 -17.08 -1.28
CA ASP A 240 -3.26 -18.40 -1.41
C ASP A 240 -3.02 -18.85 -2.85
N ILE A 241 -2.05 -19.76 -3.03
CA ILE A 241 -1.57 -20.18 -4.35
C ILE A 241 -2.66 -21.04 -4.98
N GLY A 242 -3.37 -20.40 -5.90
CA GLY A 242 -4.09 -21.06 -6.99
C GLY A 242 -3.61 -20.51 -8.32
N SER A 243 -2.30 -20.56 -8.57
CA SER A 243 -1.68 -20.65 -9.91
C SER A 243 -0.17 -20.44 -9.77
N ASP A 244 0.59 -21.47 -10.10
CA ASP A 244 1.96 -21.33 -10.57
C ASP A 244 1.99 -20.33 -11.74
N ASP A 245 2.85 -19.31 -11.68
CA ASP A 245 3.46 -18.79 -12.90
C ASP A 245 4.82 -18.14 -12.59
N PRO A 246 5.92 -18.56 -13.26
CA PRO A 246 7.26 -18.14 -12.97
C PRO A 246 7.66 -16.98 -13.88
N LEU A 247 7.19 -15.76 -13.60
CA LEU A 247 7.69 -14.55 -14.29
C LEU A 247 7.73 -13.35 -13.33
N LEU A 248 8.76 -13.36 -12.48
CA LEU A 248 9.51 -12.16 -12.12
C LEU A 248 10.58 -11.92 -13.20
#